data_AF-A0A7J3QX56-F1
#
_entry.id   AF-A0A7J3QX56-F1
#
_cell.length_a   1.000
_cell.length_b   1.000
_cell.length_c   1.000
_cell.angle_alpha   90.00
_cell.angle_beta   90.00
_cell.angle_gamma   90.00
#
_symmetry.space_group_name_H-M   'P 1'
#
loop_
_entity.id
_entity.type
_entity.pdbx_description
1 polymer ?
#
loop_
_entity_poly.entity_id
_entity_poly.type
_entity_poly.pdbx_seq_one_letter_code
_entity_poly.pdbx_strand_id
1 'polypeptide(L)'
;MSGLAPSKEELASKLKELDKPLTVKDVIRILGSTVKHDNDNKAICFLSMLLTYTEEDQINVGFLAESSSGKSYIPLELSWYFPKEDVVKLGYASPTAFFHEFGEVVTDPITKRKIIHIDLKRKILIFLDQPHEQLLQRLRSLLSHDEKDIMFKITDKREKSGLRTKTVIVHGFPTVIFCTAKFGLPDQEKTRLLLLSPEISQEKLRESILLRIERESDREGFLKQMLEDPDRRLLAMRVWSIKRANIKYVKIPEGLRKQIYDRFLKEHSHLIARHQRDISRLLAIIKGHALLNFMHRQKETNGENASIFVNEEDVEEGFRLYQAVSEANELGLSPELFNVYKVMKPYFGQRKELEVDFGKSTKIVTVEGITIRDFQSIYANAFHKAIGYEESRRILKTLASVGLITEEPDPIDKRKTRYTLLEGGVFSENATPPSEKEYSSPPPTQKEYISLENLKTVYQKQEALTERECGVCGHVKPTVWEAITVKGQAIPICEDCVREYQKRRENV
;
A
#
# COMPACT_ATOMS: atom_id res chain seq x y z
N MET A 1 17.14 -37.32 21.25
CA MET A 1 18.51 -36.96 21.67
C MET A 1 18.43 -35.74 22.56
N SER A 2 18.95 -35.86 23.78
CA SER A 2 19.01 -34.81 24.80
C SER A 2 19.86 -33.64 24.31
N GLY A 3 19.23 -32.51 23.98
CA GLY A 3 19.95 -31.28 23.65
C GLY A 3 20.62 -30.73 24.90
N LEU A 4 21.95 -30.81 24.95
CA LEU A 4 22.75 -30.09 25.93
C LEU A 4 22.37 -28.60 25.88
N ALA A 5 22.07 -28.01 27.03
CA ALA A 5 21.80 -26.59 27.12
C ALA A 5 23.02 -25.81 26.56
N PRO A 6 22.81 -24.81 25.69
CA PRO A 6 23.90 -24.05 25.10
C PRO A 6 24.78 -23.45 26.19
N SER A 7 26.09 -23.44 25.96
CA SER A 7 27.03 -22.89 26.96
C SER A 7 26.75 -21.41 27.21
N LYS A 8 27.11 -20.89 28.38
CA LYS A 8 26.91 -19.47 28.73
C LYS A 8 27.57 -18.52 27.72
N GLU A 9 28.69 -18.95 27.14
CA GLU A 9 29.44 -18.22 26.11
C GLU A 9 28.73 -18.27 24.74
N GLU A 10 28.18 -19.42 24.34
CA GLU A 10 27.35 -19.54 23.14
C GLU A 10 26.08 -18.69 23.24
N LEU A 11 25.47 -18.64 24.42
CA LEU A 11 24.28 -17.84 24.67
C LEU A 11 24.60 -16.34 24.59
N ALA A 12 25.72 -15.91 25.18
CA ALA A 12 26.18 -14.52 25.13
C ALA A 12 26.56 -14.08 23.70
N SER A 13 27.21 -14.95 22.92
CA SER A 13 27.52 -14.72 21.51
C SER A 13 26.24 -14.57 20.68
N LYS A 14 25.26 -15.48 20.84
CA LYS A 14 23.96 -15.40 20.16
C LYS A 14 23.18 -14.14 20.53
N LEU A 15 23.22 -13.71 21.79
CA LEU A 15 22.62 -12.45 22.23
C LEU A 15 23.28 -11.24 21.57
N LYS A 16 24.61 -11.26 21.44
CA LYS A 16 25.37 -10.19 20.77
C LYS A 16 25.05 -10.08 19.28
N GLU A 17 24.88 -11.21 18.59
CA GLU A 17 24.44 -11.22 17.18
C GLU A 17 22.98 -10.75 17.03
N LEU A 18 22.09 -11.18 17.93
CA LEU A 18 20.69 -10.71 17.98
C LEU A 18 20.57 -9.22 18.28
N ASP A 19 21.58 -8.63 18.91
CA ASP A 19 21.62 -7.21 19.25
C ASP A 19 22.28 -6.37 18.15
N LYS A 20 22.69 -6.92 17.00
CA LYS A 20 23.18 -6.07 15.90
C LYS A 20 22.04 -5.45 15.10
N PRO A 21 22.14 -4.21 14.61
CA PRO A 21 21.19 -3.71 13.62
C PRO A 21 21.24 -4.57 12.35
N LEU A 22 20.09 -4.80 11.74
CA LEU A 22 19.97 -5.52 10.47
C LEU A 22 19.68 -4.51 9.36
N THR A 23 20.54 -4.49 8.34
CA THR A 23 20.28 -3.70 7.14
C THR A 23 19.27 -4.40 6.24
N VAL A 24 18.69 -3.66 5.28
CA VAL A 24 17.83 -4.29 4.27
C VAL A 24 18.60 -5.32 3.43
N LYS A 25 19.91 -5.12 3.19
CA LYS A 25 20.77 -6.09 2.49
C LYS A 25 20.90 -7.40 3.28
N ASP A 26 21.03 -7.31 4.61
CA ASP A 26 21.05 -8.51 5.46
C ASP A 26 19.73 -9.25 5.36
N VAL A 27 18.60 -8.54 5.49
CA VAL A 27 17.27 -9.15 5.34
C VAL A 27 17.14 -9.83 3.97
N ILE A 28 17.50 -9.15 2.88
CA ILE A 28 17.47 -9.70 1.52
C ILE A 28 18.29 -10.99 1.42
N ARG A 29 19.51 -10.99 1.98
CA ARG A 29 20.41 -12.14 1.96
C ARG A 29 19.81 -13.33 2.72
N ILE A 30 19.30 -13.08 3.93
CA ILE A 30 18.71 -14.12 4.80
C ILE A 30 17.46 -14.72 4.15
N LEU A 31 16.54 -13.88 3.66
CA LEU A 31 15.34 -14.31 2.94
C LEU A 31 15.69 -15.02 1.63
N GLY A 32 16.85 -14.70 1.05
CA GLY A 32 17.46 -15.34 -0.13
C GLY A 32 17.81 -16.82 0.02
N SER A 33 17.80 -17.36 1.24
CA SER A 33 17.90 -18.82 1.47
C SER A 33 16.76 -19.57 0.77
N THR A 34 15.53 -19.04 0.81
CA THR A 34 14.34 -19.66 0.22
C THR A 34 13.70 -18.85 -0.90
N VAL A 35 13.86 -17.52 -0.92
CA VAL A 35 13.29 -16.63 -1.94
C VAL A 35 14.44 -16.02 -2.75
N LYS A 36 14.82 -16.73 -3.82
CA LYS A 36 15.89 -16.31 -4.74
C LYS A 36 15.48 -15.06 -5.52
N HIS A 37 16.40 -14.10 -5.64
CA HIS A 37 16.14 -12.77 -6.20
C HIS A 37 14.96 -12.07 -5.49
N ASP A 38 14.07 -11.37 -6.21
CA ASP A 38 12.91 -10.68 -5.63
C ASP A 38 13.28 -9.74 -4.48
N ASN A 39 14.45 -9.10 -4.60
CA ASN A 39 15.12 -8.46 -3.47
C ASN A 39 14.25 -7.39 -2.80
N ASP A 40 13.72 -6.45 -3.58
CA ASP A 40 12.85 -5.40 -3.02
C ASP A 40 11.47 -5.95 -2.66
N ASN A 41 10.90 -6.85 -3.47
CA ASN A 41 9.61 -7.50 -3.19
C ASN A 41 9.59 -8.21 -1.83
N LYS A 42 10.61 -9.03 -1.55
CA LYS A 42 10.68 -9.81 -0.30
C LYS A 42 11.01 -8.93 0.89
N ALA A 43 11.83 -7.89 0.72
CA ALA A 43 12.10 -6.90 1.77
C ALA A 43 10.83 -6.11 2.13
N ILE A 44 10.16 -5.51 1.14
CA ILE A 44 8.91 -4.77 1.32
C ILE A 44 7.86 -5.65 1.99
N CYS A 45 7.65 -6.88 1.49
CA CYS A 45 6.67 -7.80 2.05
C CYS A 45 7.00 -8.15 3.50
N PHE A 46 8.26 -8.45 3.82
CA PHE A 46 8.68 -8.79 5.18
C PHE A 46 8.48 -7.61 6.15
N LEU A 47 8.92 -6.41 5.77
CA LEU A 47 8.74 -5.20 6.58
C LEU A 47 7.25 -4.88 6.80
N SER A 48 6.42 -5.04 5.77
CA SER A 48 4.96 -4.87 5.86
C SER A 48 4.32 -5.86 6.84
N MET A 49 4.83 -7.09 6.90
CA MET A 49 4.37 -8.11 7.85
C MET A 49 4.77 -7.78 9.29
N LEU A 50 5.94 -7.15 9.53
CA LEU A 50 6.33 -6.71 10.87
C LEU A 50 5.37 -5.68 11.46
N LEU A 51 4.81 -4.80 10.63
CA LEU A 51 3.89 -3.76 11.07
C LEU A 51 2.61 -4.31 11.70
N THR A 52 2.28 -5.60 11.51
CA THR A 52 1.18 -6.27 12.22
C THR A 52 1.25 -6.08 13.74
N TYR A 53 2.46 -5.92 14.29
CA TYR A 53 2.67 -5.77 15.73
C TYR A 53 2.51 -4.34 16.28
N THR A 54 2.33 -3.35 15.40
CA THR A 54 2.03 -1.97 15.77
C THR A 54 0.54 -1.75 16.02
N GLU A 55 0.16 -0.56 16.44
CA GLU A 55 -1.25 -0.22 16.67
C GLU A 55 -2.02 0.09 15.38
N GLU A 56 -1.38 0.75 14.41
CA GLU A 56 -2.07 1.37 13.26
C GLU A 56 -1.25 1.44 11.96
N ASP A 57 -0.01 0.95 11.93
CA ASP A 57 0.88 1.10 10.77
C ASP A 57 0.73 -0.04 9.74
N GLN A 58 -0.27 -0.91 9.90
CA GLN A 58 -0.50 -2.02 8.97
C GLN A 58 -0.84 -1.52 7.56
N ILE A 59 -0.43 -2.28 6.55
CA ILE A 59 -0.75 -1.99 5.15
C ILE A 59 -1.20 -3.25 4.42
N ASN A 60 -1.82 -3.04 3.26
CA ASN A 60 -2.20 -4.12 2.36
C ASN A 60 -1.21 -4.25 1.21
N VAL A 61 -0.78 -5.46 0.93
CA VAL A 61 0.13 -5.81 -0.15
C VAL A 61 -0.60 -6.68 -1.16
N GLY A 62 -0.44 -6.39 -2.45
CA GLY A 62 -1.01 -7.18 -3.54
C GLY A 62 0.10 -7.75 -4.42
N PHE A 63 0.29 -9.07 -4.41
CA PHE A 63 1.07 -9.76 -5.43
C PHE A 63 0.20 -10.00 -6.66
N LEU A 64 0.32 -9.10 -7.64
CA LEU A 64 -0.36 -9.19 -8.92
C LEU A 64 0.64 -9.69 -9.95
N ALA A 65 0.49 -10.94 -10.35
CA ALA A 65 1.28 -11.48 -11.44
C ALA A 65 0.57 -12.65 -12.12
N GLU A 66 0.98 -12.98 -13.34
CA GLU A 66 0.42 -14.11 -14.08
C GLU A 66 0.44 -15.42 -13.28
N SER A 67 -0.46 -16.35 -13.63
CA SER A 67 -0.47 -17.66 -12.98
C SER A 67 0.90 -18.36 -13.12
N SER A 68 1.28 -19.12 -12.10
CA SER A 68 2.55 -19.87 -12.03
C SER A 68 3.84 -19.02 -11.93
N SER A 69 3.75 -17.69 -11.74
CA SER A 69 4.90 -16.80 -11.48
C SER A 69 5.47 -16.87 -10.05
N GLY A 70 4.87 -17.70 -9.18
CA GLY A 70 5.24 -17.75 -7.76
C GLY A 70 4.61 -16.63 -6.91
N LYS A 71 3.47 -16.04 -7.34
CA LYS A 71 2.78 -14.95 -6.62
C LYS A 71 2.49 -15.22 -5.13
N SER A 72 2.18 -16.47 -4.77
CA SER A 72 1.97 -16.87 -3.37
C SER A 72 3.25 -17.34 -2.68
N TYR A 73 4.31 -17.63 -3.43
CA TYR A 73 5.54 -18.21 -2.90
C TYR A 73 6.24 -17.28 -1.92
N ILE A 74 6.44 -16.01 -2.30
CA ILE A 74 7.10 -15.01 -1.44
C ILE A 74 6.39 -14.91 -0.07
N PRO A 75 5.11 -14.51 0.01
CA PRO A 75 4.46 -14.36 1.32
C PRO A 75 4.35 -15.68 2.10
N LEU A 76 4.22 -16.83 1.42
CA LEU A 76 4.20 -18.12 2.09
C LEU A 76 5.55 -18.48 2.74
N GLU A 77 6.66 -18.29 2.04
CA GLU A 77 7.99 -18.56 2.59
C GLU A 77 8.34 -17.57 3.71
N LEU A 78 7.99 -16.28 3.54
CA LEU A 78 8.21 -15.26 4.56
C LEU A 78 7.38 -15.49 5.82
N SER A 79 6.19 -16.08 5.69
CA SER A 79 5.34 -16.40 6.85
C SER A 79 5.98 -17.38 7.85
N TRP A 80 7.00 -18.12 7.44
CA TRP A 80 7.74 -19.04 8.33
C TRP A 80 8.45 -18.31 9.48
N TYR A 81 8.88 -17.06 9.26
CA TYR A 81 9.58 -16.27 10.28
C TYR A 81 8.65 -15.71 11.36
N PHE A 82 7.33 -15.80 11.14
CA PHE A 82 6.32 -15.26 12.05
C PHE A 82 5.69 -16.37 12.89
N PRO A 83 5.24 -16.07 14.12
CA PRO A 83 4.49 -17.02 14.95
C PRO A 83 3.26 -17.53 14.22
N LYS A 84 3.05 -18.85 14.27
CA LYS A 84 1.98 -19.52 13.49
C LYS A 84 0.59 -19.02 13.88
N GLU A 85 0.41 -18.63 15.13
CA GLU A 85 -0.85 -18.09 15.64
C GLU A 85 -1.19 -16.71 15.07
N ASP A 86 -0.20 -15.97 14.56
CA ASP A 86 -0.39 -14.63 13.98
C ASP A 86 -0.63 -14.70 12.46
N VAL A 87 -0.32 -15.82 11.81
CA VAL A 87 -0.46 -15.99 10.36
C VAL A 87 -1.70 -16.79 10.02
N VAL A 88 -2.59 -16.18 9.24
CA VAL A 88 -3.81 -16.82 8.72
C VAL A 88 -3.70 -16.95 7.21
N LYS A 89 -3.72 -18.20 6.71
CA LYS A 89 -3.66 -18.50 5.27
C LYS A 89 -5.03 -18.89 4.77
N LEU A 90 -5.55 -18.18 3.77
CA LEU A 90 -6.89 -18.34 3.22
C LEU A 90 -6.80 -18.74 1.75
N GLY A 91 -7.21 -19.96 1.42
CA GLY A 91 -7.28 -20.42 0.03
C GLY A 91 -8.47 -19.80 -0.71
N TYR A 92 -9.67 -20.07 -0.21
CA TYR A 92 -10.92 -19.46 -0.64
C TYR A 92 -11.77 -19.17 0.59
N ALA A 93 -12.34 -17.97 0.69
CA ALA A 93 -13.23 -17.60 1.77
C ALA A 93 -14.53 -17.03 1.18
N SER A 94 -15.65 -17.71 1.43
CA SER A 94 -16.95 -17.09 1.17
C SER A 94 -17.21 -15.98 2.20
N PRO A 95 -17.98 -14.93 1.86
CA PRO A 95 -18.23 -13.82 2.78
C PRO A 95 -18.78 -14.28 4.13
N THR A 96 -19.66 -15.29 4.15
CA THR A 96 -20.26 -15.83 5.37
C THR A 96 -19.32 -16.78 6.11
N ALA A 97 -18.53 -17.60 5.42
CA ALA A 97 -17.58 -18.50 6.06
C ALA A 97 -16.51 -17.72 6.82
N PHE A 98 -15.97 -16.65 6.21
CA PHE A 98 -14.99 -15.77 6.86
C PHE A 98 -15.50 -15.26 8.22
N PHE A 99 -16.74 -14.78 8.30
CA PHE A 99 -17.25 -14.27 9.57
C PHE A 99 -17.58 -15.37 10.59
N HIS A 100 -17.94 -16.58 10.15
CA HIS A 100 -18.32 -17.66 11.05
C HIS A 100 -17.13 -18.46 11.59
N GLU A 101 -16.06 -18.59 10.81
CA GLU A 101 -14.87 -19.36 11.19
C GLU A 101 -13.94 -18.60 12.12
N PHE A 102 -13.81 -17.28 11.90
CA PHE A 102 -12.93 -16.41 12.69
C PHE A 102 -13.62 -15.77 13.90
N GLY A 103 -14.93 -15.93 14.00
CA GLY A 103 -15.76 -15.17 14.92
C GLY A 103 -16.18 -15.95 16.15
N GLU A 104 -15.86 -15.41 17.33
CA GLU A 104 -16.37 -15.91 18.59
C GLU A 104 -17.74 -15.31 18.88
N VAL A 105 -18.70 -16.13 19.33
CA VAL A 105 -20.03 -15.64 19.68
C VAL A 105 -20.01 -15.07 21.09
N VAL A 106 -20.03 -13.75 21.18
CA VAL A 106 -20.05 -12.99 22.44
C VAL A 106 -21.44 -12.43 22.67
N THR A 107 -21.87 -12.31 23.93
CA THR A 107 -23.11 -11.62 24.26
C THR A 107 -22.82 -10.16 24.55
N ASP A 108 -23.46 -9.25 23.80
CA ASP A 108 -23.37 -7.82 24.03
C ASP A 108 -23.78 -7.49 25.48
N PRO A 109 -22.92 -6.84 26.28
CA PRO A 109 -23.22 -6.55 27.67
C PRO A 109 -24.41 -5.59 27.84
N ILE A 110 -24.64 -4.69 26.88
CA ILE A 110 -25.71 -3.68 26.87
C ILE A 110 -26.97 -4.25 26.24
N THR A 111 -26.89 -4.73 25.00
CA THR A 111 -28.09 -5.14 24.24
C THR A 111 -28.53 -6.58 24.51
N LYS A 112 -27.70 -7.36 25.22
CA LYS A 112 -27.88 -8.81 25.46
C LYS A 112 -28.04 -9.67 24.20
N ARG A 113 -27.71 -9.11 23.02
CA ARG A 113 -27.75 -9.82 21.75
C ARG A 113 -26.47 -10.61 21.52
N LYS A 114 -26.56 -11.73 20.81
CA LYS A 114 -25.40 -12.49 20.35
C LYS A 114 -24.73 -11.75 19.18
N ILE A 115 -23.46 -11.41 19.35
CA ILE A 115 -22.59 -10.78 18.37
C ILE A 115 -21.49 -11.77 18.02
N ILE A 116 -21.07 -11.77 16.75
CA ILE A 116 -19.88 -12.49 16.31
C ILE A 116 -18.72 -11.50 16.37
N HIS A 117 -17.76 -11.71 17.27
CA HIS A 117 -16.59 -10.85 17.43
C HIS A 117 -15.37 -11.49 16.77
N ILE A 118 -14.69 -10.74 15.90
CA ILE A 118 -13.50 -11.18 15.16
C ILE A 118 -12.36 -10.25 15.51
N ASP A 119 -11.35 -10.77 16.21
CA ASP A 119 -10.14 -10.00 16.54
C ASP A 119 -9.06 -10.25 15.48
N LEU A 120 -8.73 -9.21 14.72
CA LEU A 120 -7.69 -9.21 13.71
C LEU A 120 -6.42 -8.47 14.13
N LYS A 121 -6.32 -8.05 15.40
CA LYS A 121 -5.08 -7.44 15.93
C LYS A 121 -3.92 -8.43 15.81
N ARG A 122 -2.78 -7.93 15.34
CA ARG A 122 -1.55 -8.72 15.18
C ARG A 122 -1.72 -9.95 14.31
N LYS A 123 -2.65 -9.89 13.35
CA LYS A 123 -2.85 -10.94 12.35
C LYS A 123 -2.28 -10.51 11.00
N ILE A 124 -1.66 -11.48 10.34
CA ILE A 124 -1.23 -11.41 8.95
C ILE A 124 -2.18 -12.31 8.16
N LEU A 125 -3.03 -11.70 7.34
CA LEU A 125 -3.97 -12.42 6.48
C LEU A 125 -3.35 -12.62 5.10
N ILE A 126 -3.15 -13.86 4.68
CA ILE A 126 -2.60 -14.20 3.36
C ILE A 126 -3.68 -14.90 2.54
N PHE A 127 -4.25 -14.19 1.58
CA PHE A 127 -5.16 -14.74 0.58
C PHE A 127 -4.34 -15.36 -0.55
N LEU A 128 -4.41 -16.69 -0.70
CA LEU A 128 -3.64 -17.46 -1.69
C LEU A 128 -4.20 -17.35 -3.11
N ASP A 129 -5.45 -16.91 -3.23
CA ASP A 129 -6.10 -16.54 -4.47
C ASP A 129 -6.99 -15.30 -4.25
N GLN A 130 -7.54 -14.74 -5.32
CA GLN A 130 -8.47 -13.62 -5.24
C GLN A 130 -9.71 -14.03 -4.44
N PRO A 131 -10.02 -13.36 -3.31
CA PRO A 131 -11.23 -13.65 -2.57
C PRO A 131 -12.47 -13.25 -3.36
N HIS A 132 -13.62 -13.83 -3.00
CA HIS A 132 -14.89 -13.53 -3.64
C HIS A 132 -15.18 -12.02 -3.63
N GLU A 133 -15.71 -11.46 -4.73
CA GLU A 133 -15.91 -10.01 -4.88
C GLU A 133 -16.75 -9.40 -3.75
N GLN A 134 -17.80 -10.09 -3.32
CA GLN A 134 -18.60 -9.64 -2.16
C GLN A 134 -17.82 -9.61 -0.85
N LEU A 135 -16.83 -10.48 -0.66
CA LEU A 135 -15.96 -10.43 0.51
C LEU A 135 -15.04 -9.21 0.40
N LEU A 136 -14.41 -8.98 -0.77
CA LEU A 136 -13.62 -7.77 -1.01
C LEU A 136 -14.41 -6.48 -0.76
N GLN A 137 -15.64 -6.40 -1.26
CA GLN A 137 -16.53 -5.25 -1.04
C GLN A 137 -16.80 -5.01 0.45
N ARG A 138 -17.03 -6.08 1.23
CA ARG A 138 -17.24 -5.97 2.69
C ARG A 138 -15.95 -5.61 3.42
N LEU A 139 -14.80 -6.08 2.97
CA LEU A 139 -13.50 -5.78 3.57
C LEU A 139 -12.98 -4.38 3.21
N ARG A 140 -13.63 -3.60 2.33
CA ARG A 140 -13.14 -2.27 1.90
C ARG A 140 -12.81 -1.33 3.05
N SER A 141 -13.69 -1.21 4.05
CA SER A 141 -13.46 -0.36 5.22
C SER A 141 -12.27 -0.84 6.07
N LEU A 142 -12.08 -2.17 6.16
CA LEU A 142 -10.94 -2.77 6.85
C LEU A 142 -9.64 -2.47 6.08
N LEU A 143 -9.64 -2.65 4.77
CA LEU A 143 -8.47 -2.40 3.91
C LEU A 143 -8.13 -0.91 3.82
N SER A 144 -9.10 -0.02 3.98
CA SER A 144 -8.86 1.42 4.07
C SER A 144 -8.30 1.86 5.43
N HIS A 145 -8.35 1.00 6.46
CA HIS A 145 -7.98 1.33 7.84
C HIS A 145 -8.81 2.50 8.43
N ASP A 146 -10.07 2.63 8.02
CA ASP A 146 -10.93 3.79 8.36
C ASP A 146 -11.32 3.79 9.86
N GLU A 147 -11.80 2.65 10.37
CA GLU A 147 -12.23 2.48 11.75
C GLU A 147 -11.67 1.18 12.31
N LYS A 148 -11.26 1.23 13.58
CA LYS A 148 -10.69 0.06 14.27
C LYS A 148 -11.74 -1.00 14.61
N ASP A 149 -13.00 -0.58 14.78
CA ASP A 149 -14.13 -1.45 15.07
C ASP A 149 -15.15 -1.34 13.94
N ILE A 150 -15.26 -2.38 13.12
CA ILE A 150 -16.15 -2.36 11.95
C ILE A 150 -17.34 -3.28 12.20
N MET A 151 -18.54 -2.71 12.18
CA MET A 151 -19.79 -3.45 12.35
C MET A 151 -20.37 -3.91 11.01
N PHE A 152 -20.52 -5.22 10.83
CA PHE A 152 -21.25 -5.82 9.72
C PHE A 152 -22.59 -6.41 10.18
N LYS A 153 -23.60 -6.29 9.32
CA LYS A 153 -24.88 -7.01 9.48
C LYS A 153 -24.99 -8.06 8.39
N ILE A 154 -24.95 -9.33 8.77
CA ILE A 154 -25.07 -10.47 7.85
C ILE A 154 -26.43 -11.16 8.03
N THR A 155 -27.02 -11.64 6.94
CA THR A 155 -28.26 -12.42 6.98
C THR A 155 -27.95 -13.92 7.01
N ASP A 156 -28.59 -14.64 7.93
CA ASP A 156 -28.55 -16.10 8.03
C ASP A 156 -29.88 -16.68 7.51
N LYS A 157 -29.80 -17.56 6.51
CA LYS A 157 -30.93 -18.30 5.97
C LYS A 157 -30.94 -19.69 6.62
N ARG A 158 -31.73 -19.87 7.68
CA ARG A 158 -32.06 -21.22 8.17
C ARG A 158 -33.37 -21.69 7.54
N GLU A 159 -33.42 -22.93 7.08
CA GLU A 159 -34.51 -23.54 6.31
C GLU A 159 -35.91 -23.52 6.97
N LYS A 160 -36.04 -23.16 8.26
CA LYS A 160 -37.31 -23.23 9.00
C LYS A 160 -37.75 -21.97 9.77
N SER A 161 -36.99 -20.86 9.77
CA SER A 161 -37.21 -19.74 10.73
C SER A 161 -37.01 -18.32 10.16
N GLY A 162 -37.20 -18.11 8.85
CA GLY A 162 -37.09 -16.78 8.23
C GLY A 162 -35.66 -16.21 8.19
N LEU A 163 -35.51 -15.01 7.61
CA LEU A 163 -34.23 -14.30 7.55
C LEU A 163 -33.89 -13.71 8.92
N ARG A 164 -32.81 -14.17 9.55
CA ARG A 164 -32.29 -13.57 10.79
C ARG A 164 -31.01 -12.81 10.52
N THR A 165 -30.94 -11.56 10.94
CA THR A 165 -29.72 -10.76 10.86
C THR A 165 -28.84 -11.02 12.07
N LYS A 166 -27.56 -11.33 11.84
CA LYS A 166 -26.51 -11.39 12.85
C LYS A 166 -25.61 -10.17 12.75
N THR A 167 -25.20 -9.66 13.90
CA THR A 167 -24.19 -8.60 13.99
C THR A 167 -22.81 -9.25 14.09
N VAL A 168 -21.88 -8.80 13.26
CA VAL A 168 -20.47 -9.16 13.32
C VAL A 168 -19.69 -7.88 13.62
N ILE A 169 -18.73 -7.93 14.54
CA ILE A 169 -17.79 -6.84 14.81
C ILE A 169 -16.39 -7.35 14.50
N VAL A 170 -15.71 -6.66 13.59
CA VAL A 170 -14.29 -6.89 13.29
C VAL A 170 -13.48 -5.84 14.01
N HIS A 171 -12.57 -6.27 14.87
CA HIS A 171 -11.74 -5.42 15.71
C HIS A 171 -10.26 -5.48 15.30
N GLY A 172 -9.65 -4.31 15.12
CA GLY A 172 -8.23 -4.14 14.83
C GLY A 172 -7.87 -4.25 13.34
N PHE A 173 -6.63 -3.86 13.05
CA PHE A 173 -6.08 -3.84 11.70
C PHE A 173 -5.10 -5.00 11.49
N PRO A 174 -5.36 -5.89 10.52
CA PRO A 174 -4.39 -6.87 10.08
C PRO A 174 -3.49 -6.33 8.96
N THR A 175 -2.29 -6.90 8.83
CA THR A 175 -1.55 -6.80 7.56
C THR A 175 -2.19 -7.78 6.57
N VAL A 176 -2.65 -7.31 5.42
CA VAL A 176 -3.33 -8.16 4.43
C VAL A 176 -2.47 -8.34 3.18
N ILE A 177 -2.32 -9.58 2.73
CA ILE A 177 -1.58 -9.94 1.52
C ILE A 177 -2.53 -10.67 0.55
N PHE A 178 -2.67 -10.13 -0.66
CA PHE A 178 -3.44 -10.75 -1.74
C PHE A 178 -2.52 -11.35 -2.79
N CYS A 179 -2.67 -12.64 -3.08
CA CYS A 179 -1.94 -13.33 -4.15
C CYS A 179 -2.87 -13.55 -5.34
N THR A 180 -3.05 -12.57 -6.21
CA THR A 180 -4.03 -12.63 -7.31
C THR A 180 -3.37 -12.72 -8.68
N ALA A 181 -3.98 -13.52 -9.57
CA ALA A 181 -3.54 -13.64 -10.96
C ALA A 181 -4.23 -12.65 -11.92
N LYS A 182 -5.25 -11.94 -11.46
CA LYS A 182 -6.06 -11.09 -12.34
C LYS A 182 -5.58 -9.65 -12.31
N PHE A 183 -5.18 -9.12 -13.48
CA PHE A 183 -5.02 -7.67 -13.70
C PHE A 183 -6.35 -6.88 -13.55
N GLY A 184 -7.47 -7.58 -13.32
CA GLY A 184 -8.83 -7.05 -13.22
C GLY A 184 -9.31 -6.73 -11.79
N LEU A 185 -8.43 -6.50 -10.81
CA LEU A 185 -8.87 -5.79 -9.61
C LEU A 185 -9.41 -4.41 -10.04
N PRO A 186 -10.61 -4.00 -9.58
CA PRO A 186 -11.09 -2.66 -9.91
C PRO A 186 -10.12 -1.61 -9.35
N ASP A 187 -10.06 -0.44 -9.98
CA ASP A 187 -9.06 0.58 -9.65
C ASP A 187 -9.16 1.07 -8.20
N GLN A 188 -10.37 1.01 -7.63
CA GLN A 188 -10.60 1.33 -6.23
C GLN A 188 -9.86 0.39 -5.27
N GLU A 189 -9.71 -0.88 -5.62
CA GLU A 189 -9.05 -1.93 -4.84
C GLU A 189 -7.54 -1.86 -5.06
N LYS A 190 -7.09 -1.68 -6.31
CA LYS A 190 -5.67 -1.49 -6.63
C LYS A 190 -5.08 -0.32 -5.85
N THR A 191 -5.81 0.78 -5.78
CA THR A 191 -5.39 1.97 -5.05
C THR A 191 -5.41 1.78 -3.52
N ARG A 192 -5.85 0.65 -2.96
CA ARG A 192 -5.73 0.30 -1.53
C ARG A 192 -4.56 -0.65 -1.23
N LEU A 193 -3.88 -1.15 -2.26
CA LEU A 193 -2.79 -2.12 -2.14
C LEU A 193 -1.47 -1.49 -2.56
N LEU A 194 -0.39 -1.85 -1.89
CA LEU A 194 0.96 -1.75 -2.46
C LEU A 194 1.15 -2.94 -3.41
N LEU A 195 1.22 -2.67 -4.71
CA LEU A 195 1.31 -3.69 -5.75
C LEU A 195 2.76 -4.15 -5.92
N LEU A 196 2.97 -5.45 -5.76
CA LEU A 196 4.22 -6.13 -6.02
C LEU A 196 4.00 -7.18 -7.11
N SER A 197 5.05 -7.55 -7.83
CA SER A 197 5.03 -8.65 -8.78
C SER A 197 6.34 -9.42 -8.67
N PRO A 198 6.32 -10.77 -8.56
CA PRO A 198 7.54 -11.54 -8.61
C PRO A 198 8.33 -11.26 -9.88
N GLU A 199 9.64 -11.17 -9.75
CA GLU A 199 10.56 -11.00 -10.88
C GLU A 199 10.48 -12.21 -11.83
N ILE A 200 10.74 -12.02 -13.12
CA ILE A 200 10.70 -13.11 -14.13
C ILE A 200 12.00 -13.22 -14.92
N SER A 201 13.10 -12.71 -14.36
CA SER A 201 14.42 -12.78 -14.99
C SER A 201 14.89 -14.22 -15.15
N GLN A 202 15.70 -14.47 -16.19
CA GLN A 202 16.25 -15.79 -16.46
C GLN A 202 17.15 -16.31 -15.33
N GLU A 203 17.87 -15.40 -14.67
CA GLU A 203 18.72 -15.74 -13.51
C GLU A 203 17.87 -16.26 -12.34
N LYS A 204 16.81 -15.52 -11.97
CA LYS A 204 15.86 -15.97 -10.95
C LYS A 204 15.25 -17.32 -11.31
N LEU A 205 14.77 -17.49 -12.54
CA LEU A 205 14.13 -18.74 -12.96
C LEU A 205 15.10 -19.92 -12.78
N ARG A 206 16.36 -19.79 -13.19
CA ARG A 206 17.40 -20.82 -13.00
C ARG A 206 17.62 -21.15 -11.53
N GLU A 207 17.85 -20.15 -10.69
CA GLU A 207 18.09 -20.38 -9.25
C GLU A 207 16.86 -20.97 -8.55
N SER A 208 15.65 -20.54 -8.94
CA SER A 208 14.41 -21.07 -8.37
C SER A 208 14.17 -22.53 -8.75
N ILE A 209 14.53 -22.93 -9.97
CA ILE A 209 14.45 -24.33 -10.41
C ILE A 209 15.45 -25.17 -9.62
N LEU A 210 16.70 -24.70 -9.46
CA LEU A 210 17.72 -25.39 -8.69
C LEU A 210 17.26 -25.61 -7.23
N LEU A 211 16.80 -24.55 -6.57
CA LEU A 211 16.27 -24.63 -5.21
C LEU A 211 15.09 -25.58 -5.10
N ARG A 212 14.20 -25.60 -6.11
CA ARG A 212 13.06 -26.51 -6.15
C ARG A 212 13.51 -27.97 -6.31
N ILE A 213 14.50 -28.24 -7.17
CA ILE A 213 15.08 -29.58 -7.32
C ILE A 213 15.69 -30.03 -5.99
N GLU A 214 16.49 -29.19 -5.34
CA GLU A 214 17.10 -29.47 -4.04
C GLU A 214 16.03 -29.83 -3.00
N ARG A 215 15.00 -28.98 -2.86
CA ARG A 215 13.88 -29.18 -1.93
C ARG A 215 13.10 -30.46 -2.20
N GLU A 216 12.81 -30.77 -3.47
CA GLU A 216 11.98 -31.93 -3.83
C GLU A 216 12.76 -33.24 -3.83
N SER A 217 14.09 -33.19 -4.01
CA SER A 217 14.97 -34.37 -3.98
C SER A 217 15.14 -34.93 -2.58
N ASP A 218 15.26 -34.06 -1.57
CA ASP A 218 15.29 -34.43 -0.15
C ASP A 218 14.56 -33.38 0.70
N ARG A 219 13.25 -33.59 0.88
CA ARG A 219 12.41 -32.67 1.65
C ARG A 219 12.80 -32.62 3.12
N GLU A 220 13.19 -33.75 3.72
CA GLU A 220 13.52 -33.82 5.14
C GLU A 220 14.87 -33.14 5.41
N GLY A 221 15.88 -33.44 4.60
CA GLY A 221 17.19 -32.80 4.67
C GLY A 221 17.10 -31.29 4.42
N PHE A 222 16.34 -30.86 3.40
CA PHE A 222 16.12 -29.45 3.12
C PHE A 222 15.44 -28.73 4.30
N LEU A 223 14.38 -29.30 4.86
CA LEU A 223 13.71 -28.72 6.04
C LEU A 223 14.66 -28.63 7.23
N LYS A 224 15.44 -29.67 7.48
CA LYS A 224 16.43 -29.69 8.56
C LYS A 224 17.46 -28.57 8.37
N GLN A 225 18.01 -28.42 7.16
CA GLN A 225 18.95 -27.35 6.81
C GLN A 225 18.33 -25.96 7.03
N MET A 226 17.10 -25.73 6.55
CA MET A 226 16.40 -24.45 6.74
C MET A 226 16.09 -24.16 8.21
N LEU A 227 15.79 -25.19 8.99
CA LEU A 227 15.58 -25.09 10.44
C LEU A 227 16.88 -24.86 11.19
N GLU A 228 18.03 -25.33 10.69
CA GLU A 228 19.35 -25.23 11.32
C GLU A 228 20.15 -23.99 10.91
N ASP A 229 19.75 -23.32 9.83
CA ASP A 229 20.33 -22.06 9.37
C ASP A 229 20.34 -20.99 10.49
N PRO A 230 21.53 -20.54 10.93
CA PRO A 230 21.65 -19.63 12.07
C PRO A 230 21.08 -18.25 11.76
N ASP A 231 21.20 -17.77 10.53
CA ASP A 231 20.73 -16.46 10.12
C ASP A 231 19.20 -16.44 10.03
N ARG A 232 18.60 -17.51 9.50
CA ARG A 232 17.14 -17.67 9.49
C ARG A 232 16.57 -17.68 10.91
N ARG A 233 17.22 -18.41 11.82
CA ARG A 233 16.85 -18.44 13.25
C ARG A 233 16.98 -17.05 13.88
N LEU A 234 18.05 -16.32 13.59
CA LEU A 234 18.28 -14.98 14.11
C LEU A 234 17.16 -14.02 13.68
N LEU A 235 16.79 -14.04 12.39
CA LEU A 235 15.70 -13.20 11.89
C LEU A 235 14.35 -13.58 12.51
N ALA A 236 14.04 -14.87 12.66
CA ALA A 236 12.82 -15.32 13.34
C ALA A 236 12.79 -14.89 14.81
N MET A 237 13.92 -14.97 15.51
CA MET A 237 14.06 -14.48 16.89
C MET A 237 13.92 -12.96 16.99
N ARG A 238 14.35 -12.20 15.96
CA ARG A 238 14.10 -10.76 15.86
C ARG A 238 12.60 -10.46 15.75
N VAL A 239 11.85 -11.20 14.93
CA VAL A 239 10.37 -11.08 14.84
C VAL A 239 9.71 -11.34 16.20
N TRP A 240 10.11 -12.41 16.90
CA TRP A 240 9.63 -12.70 18.25
C TRP A 240 9.94 -11.58 19.25
N SER A 241 11.13 -10.98 19.15
CA SER A 241 11.53 -9.86 20.00
C SER A 241 10.67 -8.62 19.74
N ILE A 242 10.35 -8.33 18.47
CA ILE A 242 9.44 -7.25 18.08
C ILE A 242 8.03 -7.48 18.67
N LYS A 243 7.48 -8.69 18.50
CA LYS A 243 6.17 -9.07 19.07
C LYS A 243 6.12 -8.84 20.58
N ARG A 244 7.19 -9.22 21.30
CA ARG A 244 7.29 -9.09 22.76
C ARG A 244 7.58 -7.67 23.23
N ALA A 245 8.20 -6.84 22.41
CA ALA A 245 8.54 -5.46 22.76
C ALA A 245 7.32 -4.54 22.92
N ASN A 246 6.14 -4.97 22.45
CA ASN A 246 4.88 -4.25 22.59
C ASN A 246 4.95 -2.79 22.11
N ILE A 247 5.65 -2.56 21.00
CA ILE A 247 5.78 -1.25 20.38
C ILE A 247 4.47 -0.90 19.71
N LYS A 248 3.77 0.10 20.24
CA LYS A 248 2.51 0.56 19.67
C LYS A 248 2.71 1.52 18.51
N TYR A 249 3.63 2.46 18.67
CA TYR A 249 3.81 3.56 17.72
C TYR A 249 5.25 3.67 17.24
N VAL A 250 5.40 3.79 15.93
CA VAL A 250 6.67 4.19 15.30
C VAL A 250 6.53 5.64 14.86
N LYS A 251 7.19 6.54 15.60
CA LYS A 251 7.05 7.99 15.47
C LYS A 251 8.13 8.54 14.52
N ILE A 252 7.75 9.50 13.68
CA ILE A 252 8.68 10.20 12.78
C ILE A 252 8.95 11.59 13.37
N PRO A 253 10.19 11.91 13.78
CA PRO A 253 10.56 13.23 14.27
C PRO A 253 10.23 14.36 13.28
N GLU A 254 10.01 15.58 13.78
CA GLU A 254 9.64 16.74 12.95
C GLU A 254 10.65 17.04 11.83
N GLY A 255 11.95 16.99 12.12
CA GLY A 255 12.99 17.21 11.10
C GLY A 255 12.89 16.24 9.93
N LEU A 256 12.70 14.94 10.23
CA LEU A 256 12.55 13.91 9.21
C LEU A 256 11.21 14.01 8.49
N ARG A 257 10.12 14.40 9.18
CA ARG A 257 8.81 14.64 8.53
C ARG A 257 8.94 15.68 7.41
N LYS A 258 9.63 16.79 7.68
CA LYS A 258 9.87 17.84 6.66
C LYS A 258 10.73 17.31 5.52
N GLN A 259 11.82 16.60 5.82
CA GLN A 259 12.69 16.00 4.80
C GLN A 259 11.93 15.03 3.88
N ILE A 260 11.12 14.14 4.44
CA ILE A 260 10.30 13.20 3.67
C ILE A 260 9.31 13.95 2.78
N TYR A 261 8.63 14.97 3.33
CA TYR A 261 7.69 15.80 2.57
C TYR A 261 8.37 16.50 1.39
N ASP A 262 9.48 17.20 1.63
CA ASP A 262 10.20 17.94 0.60
C ASP A 262 10.74 17.00 -0.50
N ARG A 263 11.28 15.83 -0.12
CA ARG A 263 11.74 14.81 -1.08
C ARG A 263 10.58 14.23 -1.88
N PHE A 264 9.46 13.91 -1.25
CA PHE A 264 8.29 13.38 -1.92
C PHE A 264 7.71 14.39 -2.92
N LEU A 265 7.61 15.68 -2.57
CA LEU A 265 7.15 16.72 -3.49
C LEU A 265 8.12 16.96 -4.67
N LYS A 266 9.42 16.84 -4.43
CA LYS A 266 10.42 16.98 -5.50
C LYS A 266 10.25 15.91 -6.59
N GLU A 267 9.86 14.70 -6.19
CA GLU A 267 9.59 13.58 -7.10
C GLU A 267 8.21 13.70 -7.77
N HIS A 268 7.31 14.52 -7.22
CA HIS A 268 5.93 14.69 -7.70
C HIS A 268 5.59 16.17 -7.92
N SER A 269 5.88 16.70 -9.10
CA SER A 269 5.59 18.10 -9.47
C SER A 269 4.11 18.45 -9.37
N HIS A 270 3.22 17.49 -9.60
CA HIS A 270 1.77 17.66 -9.47
C HIS A 270 1.17 16.58 -8.57
N LEU A 271 0.46 17.00 -7.52
CA LEU A 271 -0.19 16.09 -6.60
C LEU A 271 -1.54 15.61 -7.13
N ILE A 272 -1.79 14.30 -7.05
CA ILE A 272 -3.08 13.69 -7.31
C ILE A 272 -3.62 12.99 -6.05
N ALA A 273 -4.93 12.71 -6.01
CA ALA A 273 -5.58 12.08 -4.85
C ALA A 273 -4.92 10.74 -4.43
N ARG A 274 -4.32 10.01 -5.37
CA ARG A 274 -3.60 8.76 -5.10
C ARG A 274 -2.40 8.95 -4.17
N HIS A 275 -1.69 10.06 -4.30
CA HIS A 275 -0.46 10.33 -3.56
C HIS A 275 -0.65 10.31 -2.04
N GLN A 276 -1.88 10.58 -1.54
CA GLN A 276 -2.19 10.44 -0.11
C GLN A 276 -2.04 9.00 0.39
N ARG A 277 -2.32 8.00 -0.44
CA ARG A 277 -2.13 6.58 -0.07
C ARG A 277 -0.70 6.14 -0.33
N ASP A 278 -0.07 6.70 -1.35
CA ASP A 278 1.30 6.37 -1.73
C ASP A 278 2.29 6.86 -0.66
N ILE A 279 2.11 8.09 -0.14
CA ILE A 279 2.89 8.59 1.00
C ILE A 279 2.69 7.70 2.24
N SER A 280 1.47 7.28 2.56
CA SER A 280 1.22 6.37 3.68
C SER A 280 1.97 5.04 3.53
N ARG A 281 2.12 4.50 2.32
CA ARG A 281 2.89 3.27 2.06
C ARG A 281 4.39 3.50 2.24
N LEU A 282 4.92 4.62 1.74
CA LEU A 282 6.30 4.99 1.98
C LEU A 282 6.59 5.08 3.49
N LEU A 283 5.73 5.79 4.24
CA LEU A 283 5.84 5.90 5.69
C LEU A 283 5.78 4.52 6.37
N ALA A 284 4.89 3.63 5.92
CA ALA A 284 4.82 2.27 6.45
C ALA A 284 6.13 1.48 6.24
N ILE A 285 6.76 1.58 5.05
CA ILE A 285 8.04 0.91 4.79
C ILE A 285 9.15 1.47 5.69
N ILE A 286 9.24 2.81 5.83
CA ILE A 286 10.18 3.49 6.74
C ILE A 286 9.99 2.98 8.17
N LYS A 287 8.73 2.96 8.64
CA LYS A 287 8.39 2.50 9.99
C LYS A 287 8.67 1.01 10.17
N GLY A 288 8.48 0.19 9.14
CA GLY A 288 8.80 -1.23 9.14
C GLY A 288 10.30 -1.47 9.33
N HIS A 289 11.14 -0.67 8.67
CA HIS A 289 12.60 -0.72 8.86
C HIS A 289 13.02 -0.27 10.26
N ALA A 290 12.42 0.80 10.79
CA ALA A 290 12.66 1.23 12.16
C ALA A 290 12.25 0.15 13.18
N LEU A 291 11.12 -0.52 12.94
CA LEU A 291 10.61 -1.60 13.79
C LEU A 291 11.50 -2.84 13.76
N LEU A 292 12.04 -3.22 12.59
CA LEU A 292 13.05 -4.27 12.46
C LEU A 292 14.24 -4.01 13.40
N ASN A 293 14.63 -2.75 13.53
CA ASN A 293 15.78 -2.28 14.29
C ASN A 293 15.43 -1.63 15.62
N PHE A 294 14.26 -1.92 16.19
CA PHE A 294 13.74 -1.21 17.37
C PHE A 294 14.69 -1.15 18.58
N MET A 295 15.59 -2.13 18.73
CA MET A 295 16.59 -2.14 19.82
C MET A 295 17.59 -0.99 19.71
N HIS A 296 17.80 -0.49 18.49
CA HIS A 296 18.73 0.59 18.11
C HIS A 296 18.02 1.89 17.75
N ARG A 297 16.77 2.05 18.19
CA ARG A 297 16.00 3.27 18.01
C ARG A 297 15.77 3.91 19.35
N GLN A 298 15.72 5.25 19.37
CA GLN A 298 15.31 5.96 20.57
C GLN A 298 13.91 5.49 20.97
N LYS A 299 13.72 5.21 22.26
CA LYS A 299 12.46 4.70 22.80
C LYS A 299 11.85 5.71 23.77
N GLU A 300 10.54 5.78 23.74
CA GLU A 300 9.73 6.48 24.73
C GLU A 300 8.71 5.49 25.29
N THR A 301 8.65 5.36 26.61
CA THR A 301 7.71 4.46 27.28
C THR A 301 6.68 5.28 28.03
N ASN A 302 5.40 5.01 27.79
CA ASN A 302 4.28 5.61 28.51
C ASN A 302 3.39 4.48 29.07
N GLY A 303 3.61 4.14 30.35
CA GLY A 303 2.99 2.98 30.99
C GLY A 303 3.46 1.66 30.34
N GLU A 304 2.51 0.82 29.92
CA GLU A 304 2.78 -0.45 29.23
C GLU A 304 3.09 -0.29 27.73
N ASN A 305 2.97 0.93 27.19
CA ASN A 305 3.12 1.19 25.77
C ASN A 305 4.51 1.74 25.46
N ALA A 306 5.18 1.11 24.49
CA ALA A 306 6.43 1.62 23.94
C ALA A 306 6.20 2.31 22.59
N SER A 307 6.89 3.43 22.38
CA SER A 307 7.05 4.07 21.09
C SER A 307 8.53 4.11 20.72
N ILE A 308 8.83 4.02 19.44
CA ILE A 308 10.20 4.19 18.92
C ILE A 308 10.24 5.33 17.92
N PHE A 309 11.42 5.90 17.69
CA PHE A 309 11.62 6.99 16.72
C PHE A 309 12.42 6.54 15.51
N VAL A 310 11.94 6.92 14.34
CA VAL A 310 12.61 6.75 13.04
C VAL A 310 13.89 7.60 12.99
N ASN A 311 14.95 7.06 12.39
CA ASN A 311 16.19 7.79 12.09
C ASN A 311 16.37 8.03 10.58
N GLU A 312 17.46 8.69 10.17
CA GLU A 312 17.75 8.98 8.76
C GLU A 312 17.95 7.71 7.91
N GLU A 313 18.59 6.68 8.46
CA GLU A 313 18.81 5.40 7.79
C GLU A 313 17.48 4.73 7.38
N ASP A 314 16.48 4.76 8.28
CA ASP A 314 15.14 4.25 8.02
C ASP A 314 14.46 4.99 6.85
N VAL A 315 14.67 6.31 6.77
CA VAL A 315 14.12 7.15 5.70
C VAL A 315 14.77 6.81 4.37
N GLU A 316 16.10 6.70 4.32
CA GLU A 316 16.83 6.38 3.10
C GLU A 316 16.48 4.99 2.55
N GLU A 317 16.44 3.97 3.41
CA GLU A 317 16.04 2.62 2.99
C GLU A 317 14.57 2.56 2.59
N GLY A 318 13.70 3.32 3.26
CA GLY A 318 12.29 3.42 2.91
C GLY A 318 12.08 4.01 1.51
N PHE A 319 12.76 5.12 1.18
CA PHE A 319 12.72 5.69 -0.17
C PHE A 319 13.30 4.73 -1.21
N ARG A 320 14.44 4.09 -0.92
CA ARG A 320 15.07 3.13 -1.84
C ARG A 320 14.12 1.98 -2.20
N LEU A 321 13.43 1.41 -1.22
CA LEU A 321 12.46 0.33 -1.43
C LEU A 321 11.19 0.83 -2.12
N TYR A 322 10.68 2.00 -1.74
CA TYR A 322 9.49 2.58 -2.36
C TYR A 322 9.71 2.88 -3.85
N GLN A 323 10.83 3.51 -4.21
CA GLN A 323 11.18 3.87 -5.58
C GLN A 323 11.31 2.65 -6.51
N ALA A 324 11.66 1.47 -5.97
CA ALA A 324 11.73 0.25 -6.75
C ALA A 324 10.36 -0.18 -7.33
N VAL A 325 9.26 0.29 -6.77
CA VAL A 325 7.89 -0.08 -7.18
C VAL A 325 6.97 1.11 -7.45
N SER A 326 7.37 2.33 -7.11
CA SER A 326 6.52 3.53 -7.14
C SER A 326 6.03 3.88 -8.54
N GLU A 327 6.92 3.87 -9.54
CA GLU A 327 6.61 4.25 -10.94
C GLU A 327 5.43 3.43 -11.51
N ALA A 328 5.44 2.10 -11.30
CA ALA A 328 4.34 1.24 -11.70
C ALA A 328 3.09 1.48 -10.84
N ASN A 329 3.28 1.58 -9.53
CA ASN A 329 2.20 1.69 -8.57
C ASN A 329 1.41 2.98 -8.76
N GLU A 330 2.05 4.12 -8.94
CA GLU A 330 1.39 5.43 -9.09
C GLU A 330 0.49 5.45 -10.33
N LEU A 331 0.91 4.80 -11.41
CA LEU A 331 0.10 4.54 -12.62
C LEU A 331 -1.05 3.56 -12.40
N GLY A 332 -1.11 2.87 -11.26
CA GLY A 332 -2.09 1.81 -11.00
C GLY A 332 -1.80 0.49 -11.71
N LEU A 333 -0.55 0.32 -12.16
CA LEU A 333 -0.09 -0.89 -12.81
C LEU A 333 0.66 -1.76 -11.81
N SER A 334 0.56 -3.08 -11.99
CA SER A 334 1.50 -4.00 -11.34
C SER A 334 2.90 -3.83 -11.93
N PRO A 335 3.99 -4.02 -11.16
CA PRO A 335 5.35 -3.98 -11.69
C PRO A 335 5.57 -4.88 -12.93
N GLU A 336 4.96 -6.06 -13.00
CA GLU A 336 5.04 -6.94 -14.19
C GLU A 336 4.47 -6.28 -15.45
N LEU A 337 3.23 -5.78 -15.37
CA LEU A 337 2.56 -5.09 -16.48
C LEU A 337 3.33 -3.83 -16.93
N PHE A 338 3.92 -3.11 -15.99
CA PHE A 338 4.72 -1.94 -16.31
C PHE A 338 6.04 -2.33 -17.00
N ASN A 339 6.66 -3.44 -16.61
CA ASN A 339 7.81 -3.99 -17.32
C ASN A 339 7.45 -4.40 -18.76
N VAL A 340 6.26 -4.97 -18.99
CA VAL A 340 5.74 -5.21 -20.35
C VAL A 340 5.68 -3.91 -21.14
N TYR A 341 5.15 -2.83 -20.56
CA TYR A 341 5.15 -1.52 -21.21
C TYR A 341 6.57 -1.01 -21.52
N LYS A 342 7.53 -1.09 -20.58
CA LYS A 342 8.91 -0.63 -20.81
C LYS A 342 9.55 -1.32 -22.01
N VAL A 343 9.36 -2.64 -22.14
CA VAL A 343 9.85 -3.42 -23.30
C VAL A 343 9.13 -3.05 -24.60
N MET A 344 7.84 -2.74 -24.53
CA MET A 344 7.00 -2.41 -25.68
C MET A 344 7.11 -0.95 -26.14
N LYS A 345 7.51 -0.03 -25.24
CA LYS A 345 7.60 1.43 -25.47
C LYS A 345 8.29 1.80 -26.80
N PRO A 346 9.43 1.20 -27.21
CA PRO A 346 10.08 1.54 -28.47
C PRO A 346 9.24 1.23 -29.72
N TYR A 347 8.37 0.22 -29.64
CA TYR A 347 7.56 -0.23 -30.78
C TYR A 347 6.30 0.61 -30.95
N PHE A 348 5.74 1.14 -29.87
CA PHE A 348 4.58 2.03 -29.92
C PHE A 348 4.86 3.36 -30.63
N GLY A 349 6.11 3.85 -30.62
CA GLY A 349 6.55 5.05 -31.36
C GLY A 349 7.18 4.74 -32.71
N GLN A 350 7.21 3.47 -33.14
CA GLN A 350 7.89 3.10 -34.38
C GLN A 350 7.03 3.48 -35.60
N ARG A 351 7.61 4.29 -36.49
CA ARG A 351 7.04 4.60 -37.81
C ARG A 351 7.58 3.65 -38.87
N LYS A 352 6.69 3.11 -39.71
CA LYS A 352 7.02 2.25 -40.86
C LYS A 352 6.31 2.75 -42.10
N GLU A 353 7.03 2.83 -43.21
CA GLU A 353 6.42 3.06 -44.52
C GLU A 353 6.07 1.71 -45.13
N LEU A 354 4.79 1.52 -45.47
CA LEU A 354 4.28 0.31 -46.07
C LEU A 354 3.76 0.63 -47.46
N GLU A 355 4.21 -0.13 -48.45
CA GLU A 355 3.66 -0.09 -49.79
C GLU A 355 2.37 -0.92 -49.83
N VAL A 356 1.24 -0.26 -50.05
CA VAL A 356 -0.09 -0.88 -50.01
C VAL A 356 -0.74 -0.80 -51.38
N ASP A 357 -1.13 -1.96 -51.90
CA ASP A 357 -1.86 -2.08 -53.15
C ASP A 357 -3.37 -1.91 -52.89
N PHE A 358 -3.96 -0.86 -53.48
CA PHE A 358 -5.40 -0.60 -53.47
C PHE A 358 -6.09 -1.08 -54.77
N GLY A 359 -5.49 -2.03 -55.48
CA GLY A 359 -5.97 -2.68 -56.69
C GLY A 359 -5.80 -1.86 -57.98
N LYS A 360 -5.94 -0.53 -57.92
CA LYS A 360 -5.74 0.39 -59.07
C LYS A 360 -4.53 1.32 -58.93
N SER A 361 -3.91 1.35 -57.76
CA SER A 361 -2.74 2.19 -57.47
C SER A 361 -2.03 1.67 -56.24
N THR A 362 -0.70 1.66 -56.28
CA THR A 362 0.11 1.42 -55.09
C THR A 362 0.40 2.75 -54.40
N LYS A 363 0.19 2.80 -53.08
CA LYS A 363 0.50 3.98 -52.26
C LYS A 363 1.41 3.60 -51.11
N ILE A 364 2.39 4.45 -50.84
CA ILE A 364 3.19 4.37 -49.61
C ILE A 364 2.36 5.00 -48.49
N VAL A 365 2.07 4.21 -47.46
CA VAL A 365 1.35 4.64 -46.27
C VAL A 365 2.29 4.55 -45.09
N THR A 366 2.53 5.68 -44.42
CA THR A 366 3.25 5.69 -43.15
C THR A 366 2.31 5.25 -42.04
N VAL A 367 2.69 4.21 -41.31
CA VAL A 367 1.96 3.70 -40.15
C VAL A 367 2.81 3.85 -38.90
N GLU A 368 2.19 4.26 -37.80
CA GLU A 368 2.84 4.39 -36.50
C GLU A 368 2.28 3.35 -35.52
N GLY A 369 3.15 2.83 -34.65
CA GLY A 369 2.77 1.92 -33.57
C GLY A 369 2.62 0.46 -34.00
N ILE A 370 1.81 -0.28 -33.24
CA ILE A 370 1.68 -1.74 -33.39
C ILE A 370 0.22 -2.21 -33.35
N THR A 371 -0.07 -3.32 -34.02
CA THR A 371 -1.33 -4.05 -33.89
C THR A 371 -1.26 -5.08 -32.76
N ILE A 372 -2.39 -5.69 -32.37
CA ILE A 372 -2.40 -6.82 -31.41
C ILE A 372 -1.50 -7.96 -31.88
N ARG A 373 -1.46 -8.26 -33.19
CA ARG A 373 -0.63 -9.34 -33.72
C ARG A 373 0.85 -9.03 -33.56
N ASP A 374 1.26 -7.79 -33.84
CA ASP A 374 2.61 -7.33 -33.63
C ASP A 374 2.99 -7.41 -32.15
N PHE A 375 2.09 -6.94 -31.26
CA PHE A 375 2.27 -7.06 -29.81
C PHE A 375 2.50 -8.51 -29.38
N GLN A 376 1.70 -9.47 -29.87
CA GLN A 376 1.87 -10.89 -29.55
C GLN A 376 3.23 -11.42 -30.00
N SER A 377 3.69 -11.04 -31.20
CA SER A 377 5.00 -11.45 -31.73
C SER A 377 6.15 -10.85 -30.93
N ILE A 378 6.10 -9.56 -30.62
CA ILE A 378 7.13 -8.87 -29.83
C ILE A 378 7.17 -9.46 -28.41
N TYR A 379 6.00 -9.67 -27.80
CA TYR A 379 5.87 -10.26 -26.48
C TYR A 379 6.49 -11.66 -26.44
N ALA A 380 6.18 -12.50 -27.42
CA ALA A 380 6.73 -13.86 -27.52
C ALA A 380 8.25 -13.87 -27.63
N ASN A 381 8.83 -12.93 -28.38
CA ASN A 381 10.27 -12.81 -28.53
C ASN A 381 10.95 -12.30 -27.26
N ALA A 382 10.39 -11.28 -26.61
CA ALA A 382 10.99 -10.64 -25.45
C ALA A 382 10.84 -11.45 -24.16
N PHE A 383 9.70 -12.11 -23.96
CA PHE A 383 9.38 -12.87 -22.75
C PHE A 383 9.48 -14.39 -22.94
N HIS A 384 9.88 -14.85 -24.13
CA HIS A 384 10.00 -16.27 -24.49
C HIS A 384 8.71 -17.06 -24.23
N LYS A 385 7.54 -16.40 -24.37
CA LYS A 385 6.23 -16.97 -24.04
C LYS A 385 5.15 -16.40 -24.95
N ALA A 386 4.32 -17.27 -25.53
CA ALA A 386 3.16 -16.83 -26.29
C ALA A 386 2.07 -16.23 -25.39
N ILE A 387 1.36 -15.23 -25.91
CA ILE A 387 0.26 -14.56 -25.23
C ILE A 387 -1.01 -14.60 -26.09
N GLY A 388 -2.14 -14.95 -25.48
CA GLY A 388 -3.42 -15.07 -26.14
C GLY A 388 -4.04 -13.71 -26.49
N TYR A 389 -4.93 -13.69 -27.48
CA TYR A 389 -5.56 -12.46 -27.98
C TYR A 389 -6.27 -11.66 -26.88
N GLU A 390 -7.09 -12.33 -26.05
CA GLU A 390 -7.83 -11.68 -24.96
C GLU A 390 -6.91 -11.04 -23.92
N GLU A 391 -5.81 -11.72 -23.59
CA GLU A 391 -4.84 -11.20 -22.63
C GLU A 391 -4.07 -9.99 -23.20
N SER A 392 -3.63 -10.08 -24.45
CA SER A 392 -3.02 -8.95 -25.16
C SER A 392 -3.96 -7.74 -25.20
N ARG A 393 -5.24 -7.96 -25.54
CA ARG A 393 -6.26 -6.93 -25.54
C ARG A 393 -6.46 -6.32 -24.15
N ARG A 394 -6.48 -7.14 -23.09
CA ARG A 394 -6.60 -6.68 -21.71
C ARG A 394 -5.41 -5.80 -21.29
N ILE A 395 -4.20 -6.23 -21.60
CA ILE A 395 -2.97 -5.47 -21.33
C ILE A 395 -3.03 -4.12 -22.04
N LEU A 396 -3.24 -4.12 -23.36
CA LEU A 396 -3.27 -2.89 -24.17
C LEU A 396 -4.37 -1.94 -23.71
N LYS A 397 -5.58 -2.45 -23.42
CA LYS A 397 -6.66 -1.64 -22.85
C LYS A 397 -6.29 -1.02 -21.50
N THR A 398 -5.57 -1.77 -20.65
CA THR A 398 -5.11 -1.25 -19.36
C THR A 398 -4.09 -0.13 -19.54
N LEU A 399 -3.11 -0.32 -20.42
CA LEU A 399 -2.10 0.70 -20.75
C LEU A 399 -2.75 1.96 -21.34
N ALA A 400 -3.77 1.80 -22.19
CA ALA A 400 -4.53 2.91 -22.73
C ALA A 400 -5.32 3.65 -21.65
N SER A 401 -5.96 2.92 -20.73
CA SER A 401 -6.78 3.52 -19.65
C SER A 401 -5.98 4.37 -18.67
N VAL A 402 -4.68 4.08 -18.52
CA VAL A 402 -3.76 4.87 -17.67
C VAL A 402 -3.00 5.95 -18.46
N GLY A 403 -3.31 6.12 -19.75
CA GLY A 403 -2.75 7.18 -20.58
C GLY A 403 -1.31 6.95 -21.06
N LEU A 404 -0.84 5.70 -21.16
CA LEU A 404 0.49 5.41 -21.70
C LEU A 404 0.49 5.22 -23.23
N ILE A 405 -0.63 4.79 -23.78
CA ILE A 405 -0.83 4.55 -25.22
C ILE A 405 -2.22 5.02 -25.64
N THR A 406 -2.42 5.23 -26.94
CA THR A 406 -3.75 5.45 -27.54
C THR A 406 -4.17 4.26 -28.39
N GLU A 407 -5.46 4.16 -28.67
CA GLU A 407 -6.02 3.15 -29.57
C GLU A 407 -6.77 3.83 -30.73
N GLU A 408 -6.33 3.58 -31.96
CA GLU A 408 -6.88 4.19 -33.17
C GLU A 408 -7.19 3.11 -34.22
N PRO A 409 -8.19 3.32 -35.10
CA PRO A 409 -8.40 2.44 -36.25
C PRO A 409 -7.17 2.42 -37.16
N ASP A 410 -6.75 1.24 -37.60
CA ASP A 410 -5.60 1.11 -38.49
C ASP A 410 -5.87 1.83 -39.83
N PRO A 411 -4.90 2.64 -40.34
CA PRO A 411 -5.10 3.45 -41.55
C PRO A 411 -5.21 2.63 -42.83
N ILE A 412 -4.75 1.37 -42.82
CA ILE A 412 -4.80 0.43 -43.95
C ILE A 412 -6.05 -0.44 -43.87
N ASP A 413 -6.33 -1.02 -42.70
CA ASP A 413 -7.52 -1.85 -42.46
C ASP A 413 -8.25 -1.41 -41.19
N LYS A 414 -9.27 -0.55 -41.35
CA LYS A 414 -10.06 0.03 -40.24
C LYS A 414 -10.74 -0.99 -39.33
N ARG A 415 -10.77 -2.29 -39.69
CA ARG A 415 -11.25 -3.37 -38.82
C ARG A 415 -10.24 -3.75 -37.72
N LYS A 416 -8.98 -3.33 -37.88
CA LYS A 416 -7.91 -3.52 -36.91
C LYS A 416 -7.72 -2.26 -36.09
N THR A 417 -7.21 -2.46 -34.87
CA THR A 417 -6.82 -1.38 -33.98
C THR A 417 -5.30 -1.31 -33.92
N ARG A 418 -4.78 -0.08 -33.99
CA ARG A 418 -3.37 0.25 -33.81
C ARG A 418 -3.20 0.98 -32.48
N TYR A 419 -2.08 0.69 -31.84
CA TYR A 419 -1.70 1.26 -30.56
C TYR A 419 -0.41 2.06 -30.74
N THR A 420 -0.45 3.34 -30.38
CA THR A 420 0.67 4.29 -30.49
C THR A 420 0.99 4.89 -29.14
N LEU A 421 2.17 5.50 -28.99
CA LEU A 421 2.48 6.27 -27.79
C LEU A 421 1.59 7.50 -27.71
N LEU A 422 1.13 7.82 -26.50
CA LEU A 422 0.45 9.10 -26.27
C LEU A 422 1.50 10.22 -26.20
N GLU A 423 1.62 11.02 -27.27
CA GLU A 423 2.40 12.26 -27.24
C GLU A 423 1.70 13.31 -26.37
N GLY A 424 2.43 13.94 -25.43
CA GLY A 424 1.89 14.99 -24.56
C GLY A 424 1.02 14.52 -23.38
N GLY A 425 1.00 13.21 -23.09
CA GLY A 425 0.37 12.69 -21.87
C GLY A 425 1.02 13.27 -20.60
N VAL A 426 0.32 13.20 -19.46
CA VAL A 426 0.76 13.68 -18.14
C VAL A 426 2.13 13.10 -17.71
N PHE A 427 2.55 11.98 -18.33
CA PHE A 427 3.82 11.28 -18.10
C PHE A 427 4.83 11.39 -19.25
N SER A 428 4.60 12.25 -20.24
CA SER A 428 5.59 12.51 -21.30
C SER A 428 6.73 13.35 -20.72
N GLU A 429 7.98 12.97 -21.01
CA GLU A 429 9.20 13.70 -20.60
C GLU A 429 9.23 15.16 -21.11
N ASN A 430 8.33 15.50 -22.04
CA ASN A 430 8.16 16.83 -22.65
C ASN A 430 6.90 17.57 -22.16
N ALA A 431 6.25 17.14 -21.08
CA ALA A 431 5.19 17.93 -20.45
C ALA A 431 5.80 19.26 -19.98
N THR A 432 5.65 20.30 -20.80
CA THR A 432 6.08 21.65 -20.45
C THR A 432 5.23 22.04 -19.24
N PRO A 433 5.83 22.49 -18.13
CA PRO A 433 5.03 22.94 -17.00
C PRO A 433 4.08 24.02 -17.51
N PRO A 434 2.77 23.94 -17.20
CA PRO A 434 1.92 25.09 -17.43
C PRO A 434 2.59 26.26 -16.70
N SER A 435 2.82 27.36 -17.42
CA SER A 435 3.37 28.57 -16.81
C SER A 435 2.60 28.86 -15.52
N GLU A 436 3.29 29.29 -14.45
CA GLU A 436 2.74 29.56 -13.10
C GLU A 436 1.53 30.53 -13.06
N LYS A 437 0.99 30.95 -14.20
CA LYS A 437 -0.09 31.92 -14.34
C LYS A 437 -1.51 31.35 -14.29
N GLU A 438 -1.73 30.03 -14.27
CA GLU A 438 -3.10 29.47 -14.34
C GLU A 438 -3.62 28.80 -13.05
N TYR A 439 -2.89 28.90 -11.95
CA TYR A 439 -3.48 28.75 -10.60
C TYR A 439 -3.33 30.07 -9.83
N SER A 440 -3.82 31.17 -10.41
CA SER A 440 -4.22 32.28 -9.56
C SER A 440 -5.56 31.91 -8.95
N SER A 441 -5.57 31.60 -7.66
CA SER A 441 -6.77 31.70 -6.83
C SER A 441 -7.50 32.99 -7.22
N PRO A 442 -8.85 32.99 -7.36
CA PRO A 442 -9.56 34.24 -7.60
C PRO A 442 -9.06 35.27 -6.57
N PRO A 443 -8.72 36.50 -6.99
CA PRO A 443 -8.18 37.49 -6.06
C PRO A 443 -9.14 37.54 -4.88
N PRO A 444 -8.63 37.46 -3.63
CA PRO A 444 -9.50 37.48 -2.48
C PRO A 444 -10.33 38.74 -2.58
N THR A 445 -11.65 38.59 -2.71
CA THR A 445 -12.58 39.65 -2.34
C THR A 445 -12.08 40.13 -0.98
N GLN A 446 -11.64 41.39 -0.90
CA GLN A 446 -11.19 42.02 0.34
C GLN A 446 -12.35 41.95 1.34
N LYS A 447 -12.44 40.86 2.09
CA LYS A 447 -13.28 40.77 3.28
C LYS A 447 -12.56 41.60 4.34
N GLU A 448 -13.19 42.68 4.78
CA GLU A 448 -12.72 43.45 5.92
C GLU A 448 -12.75 42.55 7.17
N TYR A 449 -11.58 42.09 7.62
CA TYR A 449 -11.46 41.37 8.89
C TYR A 449 -11.63 42.33 10.06
N ILE A 450 -12.37 41.90 11.08
CA ILE A 450 -12.73 42.75 12.21
C ILE A 450 -11.64 42.65 13.26
N SER A 451 -11.03 43.79 13.63
CA SER A 451 -10.04 43.82 14.70
C SER A 451 -10.65 43.42 16.05
N LEU A 452 -9.85 42.81 16.92
CA LEU A 452 -10.28 42.37 18.26
C LEU A 452 -10.88 43.51 19.11
N GLU A 453 -10.42 44.75 18.89
CA GLU A 453 -10.89 45.96 19.56
C GLU A 453 -12.35 46.31 19.19
N ASN A 454 -12.81 45.85 18.03
CA ASN A 454 -14.16 46.07 17.54
C ASN A 454 -15.13 44.96 17.96
N LEU A 455 -14.75 44.10 18.91
CA LEU A 455 -15.61 43.06 19.48
C LEU A 455 -16.22 43.51 20.81
N LYS A 456 -17.55 43.47 20.88
CA LYS A 456 -18.34 43.84 22.07
C LYS A 456 -18.42 42.70 23.09
N THR A 457 -18.66 41.48 22.62
CA THR A 457 -18.73 40.28 23.47
C THR A 457 -18.41 39.03 22.65
N VAL A 458 -17.96 37.98 23.34
CA VAL A 458 -17.69 36.65 22.77
C VAL A 458 -18.42 35.63 23.63
N TYR A 459 -19.12 34.68 23.01
CA TYR A 459 -19.82 33.59 23.70
C TYR A 459 -19.73 32.28 22.92
N GLN A 460 -19.98 31.19 23.63
CA GLN A 460 -20.00 29.84 23.07
C GLN A 460 -21.43 29.46 22.67
N LYS A 461 -21.62 28.92 21.46
CA LYS A 461 -22.87 28.31 21.01
C LYS A 461 -23.00 26.88 21.54
N GLN A 462 -24.23 26.49 21.89
CA GLN A 462 -24.59 25.09 22.15
C GLN A 462 -24.86 24.35 20.83
N GLU A 463 -23.91 24.40 19.90
CA GLU A 463 -23.95 23.72 18.60
C GLU A 463 -22.76 22.76 18.47
N ALA A 464 -22.84 21.81 17.54
CA ALA A 464 -21.69 20.97 17.20
C ALA A 464 -20.54 21.81 16.64
N LEU A 465 -19.30 21.41 16.97
CA LEU A 465 -18.09 22.04 16.45
C LEU A 465 -18.08 21.95 14.92
N THR A 466 -18.04 23.10 14.23
CA THR A 466 -18.06 23.18 12.76
C THR A 466 -16.92 24.06 12.28
N GLU A 467 -16.34 23.73 11.12
CA GLU A 467 -15.31 24.55 10.49
C GLU A 467 -15.93 25.84 9.93
N ARG A 468 -15.50 26.99 10.45
CA ARG A 468 -15.96 28.31 10.00
C ARG A 468 -14.76 29.23 9.85
N GLU A 469 -14.82 30.11 8.85
CA GLU A 469 -13.82 31.17 8.66
C GLU A 469 -13.89 32.17 9.82
N CYS A 470 -12.80 32.36 10.56
CA CYS A 470 -12.76 33.30 11.68
C CYS A 470 -12.89 34.74 11.18
N GLY A 471 -13.89 35.49 11.66
CA GLY A 471 -14.10 36.89 11.28
C GLY A 471 -13.03 37.87 11.76
N VAL A 472 -12.08 37.41 12.58
CA VAL A 472 -10.94 38.19 13.08
C VAL A 472 -9.65 37.90 12.32
N CYS A 473 -9.28 36.62 12.16
CA CYS A 473 -8.01 36.23 11.55
C CYS A 473 -8.12 35.63 10.14
N GLY A 474 -9.33 35.43 9.63
CA GLY A 474 -9.58 34.89 8.28
C GLY A 474 -9.27 33.41 8.09
N HIS A 475 -8.71 32.72 9.09
CA HIS A 475 -8.44 31.29 8.99
C HIS A 475 -9.70 30.47 9.23
N VAL A 476 -9.91 29.45 8.40
CA VAL A 476 -10.94 28.41 8.60
C VAL A 476 -10.45 27.49 9.72
N LYS A 477 -11.18 27.47 10.84
CA LYS A 477 -10.88 26.63 12.01
C LYS A 477 -12.18 26.05 12.57
N PRO A 478 -12.14 24.87 13.21
CA PRO A 478 -13.26 24.37 13.98
C PRO A 478 -13.57 25.36 15.11
N THR A 479 -14.80 25.86 15.19
CA THR A 479 -15.19 26.76 16.29
C THR A 479 -16.64 26.59 16.71
N VAL A 480 -16.87 26.73 18.01
CA VAL A 480 -18.18 26.89 18.66
C VAL A 480 -18.36 28.32 19.18
N TRP A 481 -17.39 29.20 18.96
CA TRP A 481 -17.39 30.57 19.47
C TRP A 481 -17.92 31.56 18.43
N GLU A 482 -18.73 32.49 18.91
CA GLU A 482 -19.25 33.61 18.13
C GLU A 482 -18.97 34.92 18.87
N ALA A 483 -18.59 35.95 18.12
CA ALA A 483 -18.36 37.30 18.64
C ALA A 483 -19.41 38.26 18.08
N ILE A 484 -19.89 39.18 18.91
CA ILE A 484 -20.72 40.30 18.48
C ILE A 484 -19.81 41.51 18.32
N THR A 485 -19.82 42.12 17.15
CA THR A 485 -19.04 43.32 16.85
C THR A 485 -19.69 44.56 17.47
N VAL A 486 -18.96 45.67 17.58
CA VAL A 486 -19.52 46.96 17.99
C VAL A 486 -20.67 47.42 17.08
N LYS A 487 -20.71 46.95 15.84
CA LYS A 487 -21.80 47.19 14.87
C LYS A 487 -22.98 46.21 15.02
N GLY A 488 -22.95 45.33 16.02
CA GLY A 488 -24.01 44.36 16.30
C GLY A 488 -24.04 43.12 15.38
N GLN A 489 -22.99 42.92 14.57
CA GLN A 489 -22.90 41.75 13.69
C GLN A 489 -22.35 40.54 14.45
N ALA A 490 -22.97 39.39 14.28
CA ALA A 490 -22.47 38.13 14.82
C ALA A 490 -21.48 37.50 13.82
N ILE A 491 -20.26 37.24 14.27
CA ILE A 491 -19.21 36.63 13.46
C ILE A 491 -18.61 35.40 14.16
N PRO A 492 -18.35 34.29 13.46
CA PRO A 492 -17.59 33.18 14.03
C PRO A 492 -16.16 33.63 14.39
N ILE A 493 -15.65 33.18 15.53
CA ILE A 493 -14.30 33.52 16.01
C ILE A 493 -13.58 32.24 16.43
N CYS A 494 -12.29 32.07 16.13
CA CYS A 494 -11.55 30.87 16.53
C CYS A 494 -11.05 30.97 17.98
N GLU A 495 -10.76 29.82 18.60
CA GLU A 495 -10.38 29.76 20.02
C GLU A 495 -9.12 30.59 20.35
N ASP A 496 -8.15 30.65 19.43
CA ASP A 496 -6.95 31.47 19.58
C ASP A 496 -7.29 32.97 19.72
N CYS A 497 -8.22 33.45 18.88
CA CYS A 497 -8.69 34.84 18.92
C CYS A 497 -9.56 35.12 20.15
N VAL A 498 -10.29 34.12 20.67
CA VAL A 498 -11.02 34.24 21.95
C VAL A 498 -10.05 34.40 23.12
N ARG A 499 -8.99 33.59 23.16
CA ARG A 499 -7.95 33.69 24.20
C ARG A 499 -7.26 35.05 24.17
N GLU A 500 -6.95 35.56 22.97
CA GLU A 500 -6.35 36.89 22.82
C GLU A 500 -7.32 38.01 23.22
N TYR A 501 -8.61 37.90 22.88
CA TYR A 501 -9.64 38.84 23.33
C TYR A 501 -9.76 38.89 24.86
N GLN A 502 -9.76 37.73 25.53
CA GLN A 502 -9.83 37.63 26.98
C GLN A 502 -8.59 38.25 27.67
N LYS A 503 -7.38 37.91 27.19
CA LYS A 503 -6.13 38.49 27.70
C LYS A 503 -6.11 40.02 27.62
N ARG A 504 -6.73 40.61 26.59
CA ARG A 504 -6.80 42.07 26.44
C ARG A 504 -7.80 42.72 27.40
N ARG A 505 -8.87 42.02 27.80
CA ARG A 505 -9.83 42.53 28.81
C ARG A 505 -9.38 42.32 30.25
N GLU A 506 -8.47 41.40 30.50
CA GLU A 506 -7.85 41.21 31.82
C GLU A 506 -6.73 42.23 32.10
N ASN A 507 -6.18 42.85 31.05
CA ASN A 507 -5.12 43.87 31.12
C ASN A 507 -5.64 45.33 30.99
N VAL A 508 -6.96 45.53 31.03
CA VAL A 508 -7.68 46.83 30.99
C VAL A 508 -8.62 46.88 32.17
#